data_AF-A0A3B9BNM4-F1
#
_entry.id   AF-A0A3B9BNM4-F1
#
_cell.length_a   1.000
_cell.length_b   1.000
_cell.length_c   1.000
_cell.angle_alpha   90.00
_cell.angle_beta   90.00
_cell.angle_gamma   90.00
#
_symmetry.space_group_name_H-M   'P 1'
#
loop_
_entity.id
_entity.type
_entity.pdbx_description
1 polymer ?
#
loop_
_entity_poly.entity_id
_entity_poly.type
_entity_poly.pdbx_seq_one_letter_code
_entity_poly.pdbx_strand_id
1 'polypeptide(L)'
;MADQTFLSWPFFEDRHRVLAADLDKWAKDVLGTIDHSDTDAACRKLVTLLGEAGFAKYSGAENGRLDVRTLCLIRETLARHDGLADFAFA
;
A
#
# COMPACT_ATOMS: atom_id res chain seq x y z
N MET A 1 -13.95 10.82 2.04
CA MET A 1 -12.70 10.39 2.71
C MET A 1 -13.07 9.17 3.52
N ALA A 2 -12.32 8.06 3.39
CA ALA A 2 -12.60 6.86 4.17
C ALA A 2 -12.38 7.15 5.66
N ASP A 3 -13.15 6.50 6.53
CA ASP A 3 -12.97 6.61 7.97
C ASP A 3 -11.61 6.04 8.37
N GLN A 4 -10.78 6.85 9.04
CA GLN A 4 -9.46 6.48 9.55
C GLN A 4 -9.40 6.47 11.09
N THR A 5 -10.53 6.65 11.77
CA THR A 5 -10.59 6.65 13.24
C THR A 5 -10.11 5.33 13.84
N PHE A 6 -10.26 4.23 13.11
CA PHE A 6 -9.75 2.92 13.50
C PHE A 6 -8.24 2.90 13.74
N LEU A 7 -7.47 3.79 13.10
CA LEU A 7 -6.04 3.91 13.36
C LEU A 7 -5.80 4.25 14.84
N SER A 8 -6.69 4.97 15.53
CA SER A 8 -6.58 5.34 16.96
C SER A 8 -6.81 4.18 17.93
N TRP A 9 -7.18 3.00 17.46
CA TRP A 9 -7.37 1.82 18.31
C TRP A 9 -6.04 1.32 18.89
N PRO A 10 -6.07 0.65 20.05
CA PRO A 10 -4.86 0.15 20.72
C PRO A 10 -4.14 -0.99 19.97
N PHE A 11 -4.65 -1.42 18.82
CA PHE A 11 -4.00 -2.39 17.95
C PHE A 11 -2.88 -1.78 17.10
N PHE A 12 -2.89 -0.46 16.88
CA PHE A 12 -1.95 0.22 16.01
C PHE A 12 -0.97 1.12 16.77
N GLU A 13 0.31 0.93 16.46
CA GLU A 13 1.43 1.74 16.91
C GLU A 13 1.62 2.97 15.98
N ASP A 14 2.38 3.97 16.44
CA ASP A 14 2.59 5.21 15.67
C ASP A 14 3.20 4.97 14.29
N ARG A 15 4.09 3.97 14.15
CA ARG A 15 4.65 3.56 12.86
C ARG A 15 3.58 3.18 11.83
N HIS A 16 2.47 2.59 12.29
CA HIS A 16 1.36 2.21 11.40
C HIS A 16 0.58 3.45 10.94
N ARG A 17 0.42 4.45 11.80
CA ARG A 17 -0.25 5.72 11.47
C ARG A 17 0.56 6.50 10.44
N VAL A 18 1.87 6.59 10.66
CA VAL A 18 2.81 7.25 9.74
C VAL A 18 2.76 6.55 8.39
N LEU A 19 2.88 5.21 8.38
CA LEU A 19 2.78 4.42 7.15
C LEU A 19 1.48 4.66 6.40
N ALA A 20 0.32 4.63 7.08
CA ALA A 20 -0.98 4.84 6.45
C ALA A 20 -1.09 6.24 5.84
N ALA A 21 -0.58 7.27 6.51
CA ALA A 21 -0.57 8.64 6.01
C ALA A 21 0.35 8.81 4.80
N ASP A 22 1.57 8.27 4.88
CA ASP A 22 2.57 8.35 3.81
C ASP A 22 2.11 7.61 2.55
N LEU A 23 1.55 6.40 2.72
CA LEU A 23 1.02 5.62 1.62
C LEU A 23 -0.22 6.27 0.99
N ASP A 24 -1.15 6.80 1.80
CA ASP A 24 -2.36 7.46 1.26
C ASP A 24 -2.00 8.72 0.46
N LYS A 25 -0.97 9.47 0.90
CA LYS A 25 -0.43 10.59 0.14
C LYS A 25 0.21 10.12 -1.17
N TRP A 26 1.11 9.15 -1.11
CA TRP A 26 1.77 8.61 -2.30
C TRP A 26 0.77 8.05 -3.31
N ALA A 27 -0.26 7.33 -2.84
CA ALA A 27 -1.27 6.72 -3.69
C ALA A 27 -2.07 7.77 -4.46
N LYS A 28 -2.47 8.88 -3.80
CA LYS A 28 -3.16 10.00 -4.45
C LYS A 28 -2.34 10.63 -5.57
N ASP A 29 -1.03 10.78 -5.33
CA ASP A 29 -0.15 11.47 -6.26
C ASP A 29 0.24 10.58 -7.46
N VAL A 30 0.35 9.27 -7.26
CA VAL A 30 0.94 8.34 -8.24
C VAL A 30 -0.12 7.51 -8.99
N LEU A 31 -1.11 6.96 -8.29
CA LEU A 31 -1.97 5.91 -8.84
C LEU A 31 -3.03 6.44 -9.82
N GLY A 32 -3.45 7.70 -9.67
CA GLY A 32 -4.45 8.31 -10.56
C GLY A 32 -4.03 8.43 -12.04
N THR A 33 -2.78 8.11 -12.38
CA THR A 33 -2.21 8.18 -13.73
C THR A 33 -1.90 6.82 -14.36
N ILE A 34 -2.26 5.73 -13.69
CA ILE A 34 -2.00 4.37 -14.19
C ILE A 34 -3.06 4.01 -15.24
N ASP A 35 -2.60 3.64 -16.43
CA ASP A 35 -3.46 3.12 -17.49
C ASP A 35 -3.68 1.61 -17.29
N HIS A 36 -4.96 1.21 -17.28
CA HIS A 36 -5.39 -0.17 -17.07
C HIS A 36 -5.74 -0.91 -18.36
N SER A 37 -5.46 -0.32 -19.53
CA SER A 37 -5.72 -0.96 -20.83
C SER A 37 -4.90 -2.24 -21.08
N ASP A 38 -3.68 -2.29 -20.52
CA ASP A 38 -2.82 -3.48 -20.49
C ASP A 38 -2.45 -3.78 -19.03
N THR A 39 -3.14 -4.76 -18.44
CA THR A 39 -2.98 -5.12 -17.03
C THR A 39 -1.59 -5.69 -16.72
N ASP A 40 -0.92 -6.34 -17.68
CA ASP A 40 0.41 -6.90 -17.48
C ASP A 40 1.45 -5.77 -17.40
N ALA A 41 1.37 -4.82 -18.33
CA ALA A 41 2.22 -3.63 -18.31
C ALA A 41 1.96 -2.77 -17.07
N ALA A 42 0.69 -2.59 -16.69
CA ALA A 42 0.28 -1.84 -15.52
C ALA A 42 0.83 -2.48 -14.22
N CYS A 43 0.68 -3.80 -14.04
CA CYS A 43 1.21 -4.50 -12.88
C CYS A 43 2.73 -4.36 -12.75
N ARG A 44 3.50 -4.51 -13.84
CA ARG A 44 4.96 -4.32 -13.82
C ARG A 44 5.34 -2.90 -13.39
N LYS A 45 4.62 -1.90 -13.90
CA LYS A 45 4.82 -0.50 -13.53
C LYS A 45 4.48 -0.27 -12.06
N LEU A 46 3.36 -0.80 -11.58
CA LEU A 46 2.92 -0.70 -10.18
C LEU A 46 3.94 -1.32 -9.21
N VAL A 47 4.42 -2.53 -9.48
CA VAL A 47 5.47 -3.18 -8.67
C VAL A 47 6.74 -2.34 -8.63
N THR A 48 7.14 -1.77 -9.77
CA THR A 48 8.33 -0.90 -9.85
C THR A 48 8.15 0.34 -8.97
N LEU A 49 7.02 1.04 -9.10
CA LEU A 49 6.70 2.24 -8.33
C LEU A 49 6.60 1.96 -6.82
N LEU A 50 5.99 0.84 -6.43
CA LEU A 50 5.92 0.38 -5.03
C LEU A 50 7.31 0.06 -4.47
N GLY A 51 8.20 -0.51 -5.30
CA GLY A 51 9.60 -0.77 -4.95
C GLY A 51 10.40 0.51 -4.76
N GLU A 52 10.31 1.45 -5.70
CA GLU A 52 10.98 2.75 -5.65
C GLU A 52 10.54 3.59 -4.45
N ALA A 53 9.24 3.55 -4.12
CA ALA A 53 8.68 4.19 -2.93
C ALA A 53 9.02 3.46 -1.62
N GLY A 54 9.60 2.25 -1.71
CA GLY A 54 10.00 1.44 -0.57
C GLY A 54 8.85 0.75 0.16
N PHE A 55 7.65 0.67 -0.43
CA PHE A 55 6.52 -0.07 0.14
C PHE A 55 6.65 -1.59 -0.09
N ALA A 56 7.28 -2.01 -1.19
CA ALA A 56 7.45 -3.43 -1.51
C ALA A 56 8.24 -4.21 -0.45
N LYS A 57 9.08 -3.53 0.36
CA LYS A 57 9.82 -4.19 1.45
C LYS A 57 8.90 -4.79 2.52
N TYR A 58 7.66 -4.31 2.63
CA TYR A 58 6.69 -4.79 3.62
C TYR A 58 5.97 -6.07 3.19
N SER A 59 6.03 -6.47 1.92
CA SER A 59 5.43 -7.73 1.43
C SER A 59 6.25 -8.96 1.80
N GLY A 60 7.51 -8.79 2.20
CA GLY A 60 8.41 -9.85 2.65
C GLY A 60 8.93 -9.63 4.08
N ALA A 61 9.56 -10.66 4.64
CA ALA A 61 10.28 -10.58 5.90
C ALA A 61 11.55 -11.43 5.86
N GLU A 62 12.72 -10.78 5.92
CA GLU A 62 14.02 -11.48 5.92
C GLU A 62 14.19 -12.38 7.15
N ASN A 63 13.60 -11.99 8.29
CA ASN A 63 13.64 -12.75 9.53
C ASN A 63 12.44 -13.72 9.69
N GLY A 64 11.63 -13.91 8.65
CA GLY A 64 10.45 -14.78 8.65
C GLY A 64 9.26 -14.26 9.46
N ARG A 65 9.29 -13.02 9.97
CA ARG A 65 8.18 -12.42 10.74
C ARG A 65 7.59 -11.21 10.03
N LEU A 66 6.38 -11.38 9.50
CA LEU A 66 5.63 -10.30 8.88
C LEU A 66 4.92 -9.45 9.94
N ASP A 67 4.95 -8.14 9.78
CA ASP A 67 4.02 -7.25 10.46
C ASP A 67 2.70 -7.22 9.69
N VAL A 68 1.79 -8.11 10.09
CA VAL A 68 0.50 -8.29 9.42
C VAL A 68 -0.39 -7.05 9.47
N ARG A 69 -0.21 -6.16 10.46
CA ARG A 69 -0.98 -4.90 10.54
C ARG A 69 -0.52 -3.92 9.47
N THR A 70 0.79 -3.80 9.29
CA THR A 70 1.40 -3.03 8.20
C THR A 70 0.92 -3.56 6.84
N LEU A 71 0.95 -4.88 6.62
CA LEU A 71 0.43 -5.49 5.39
C LEU A 71 -1.04 -5.15 5.14
N CYS A 72 -1.90 -5.32 6.15
CA CYS A 72 -3.32 -5.01 6.03
C CYS A 72 -3.56 -3.54 5.68
N LEU A 73 -2.85 -2.61 6.31
CA LEU A 73 -2.99 -1.18 6.05
C LEU A 73 -2.53 -0.80 4.63
N ILE A 74 -1.48 -1.44 4.12
CA ILE A 74 -1.02 -1.20 2.75
C ILE A 74 -2.08 -1.66 1.77
N ARG A 75 -2.54 -2.91 1.90
CA ARG A 75 -3.57 -3.49 1.03
C ARG A 75 -4.88 -2.71 1.06
N GLU A 76 -5.37 -2.37 2.25
CA GLU A 76 -6.56 -1.55 2.42
C GLU A 76 -6.43 -0.18 1.75
N THR A 77 -5.29 0.48 1.94
CA THR A 77 -5.05 1.82 1.37
C THR A 77 -4.93 1.76 -0.14
N LEU A 78 -4.16 0.81 -0.70
CA LEU A 78 -4.03 0.64 -2.14
C LEU A 78 -5.40 0.34 -2.77
N ALA A 79 -6.16 -0.60 -2.23
CA ALA A 79 -7.48 -0.97 -2.76
C ALA A 79 -8.50 0.19 -2.77
N ARG A 80 -8.38 1.17 -1.85
CA ARG A 80 -9.21 2.39 -1.86
C ARG A 80 -8.91 3.30 -3.06
N HIS A 81 -7.68 3.27 -3.58
CA HIS A 81 -7.24 4.13 -4.68
C HIS A 81 -7.26 3.40 -6.02
N ASP A 82 -6.79 2.16 -6.03
CA ASP A 82 -6.60 1.33 -7.21
C ASP A 82 -6.56 -0.16 -6.83
N GLY A 83 -7.55 -0.93 -7.29
CA GLY A 83 -7.61 -2.37 -7.04
C GLY A 83 -6.46 -3.17 -7.68
N LEU A 84 -5.91 -2.70 -8.80
CA LEU A 84 -4.77 -3.34 -9.45
C LEU A 84 -3.47 -3.08 -8.67
N ALA A 85 -3.36 -1.93 -7.99
CA ALA A 85 -2.25 -1.67 -7.08
C ALA A 85 -2.25 -2.60 -5.86
N ASP A 86 -3.42 -2.89 -5.27
CA ASP A 86 -3.54 -3.93 -4.22
C ASP A 86 -3.16 -5.31 -4.76
N PHE A 87 -3.69 -5.67 -5.93
CA PHE A 87 -3.36 -6.94 -6.59
C PHE A 87 -1.86 -7.10 -6.84
N ALA A 88 -1.18 -6.04 -7.30
CA ALA A 88 0.24 -6.08 -7.60
C ALA A 88 1.14 -6.17 -6.34
N PHE A 89 0.62 -5.77 -5.17
CA PHE A 89 1.35 -5.82 -3.91
C PHE A 89 1.24 -7.18 -3.19
N ALA A 90 0.11 -7.88 -3.33
CA ALA A 90 -0.26 -9.09 -2.59
C ALA A 90 0.31 -10.39 -3.19
#